data_AF-A0A1J4WQZ3-F1
#
_entry.id   AF-A0A1J4WQZ3-F1
#
_cell.length_a   1.000
_cell.length_b   1.000
_cell.length_c   1.000
_cell.angle_alpha   90.00
_cell.angle_beta   90.00
_cell.angle_gamma   90.00
#
_symmetry.space_group_name_H-M   'P 1'
#
loop_
_entity.id
_entity.type
_entity.pdbx_description
1 polymer ?
#
loop_
_entity_poly.entity_id
_entity_poly.type
_entity_poly.pdbx_seq_one_letter_code
_entity_poly.pdbx_strand_id
1 'polypeptide(L)'
;MEKKIILLAIAIALIHSVAVFYNWYWRFLWIDVPMHFLGGVLAAIIFIWLCEKLPGHFNLSRNFFITALAVLSFTALVGVLWEFSEFVYDVIISSRGWGALAGQGARDMIEDLFFDLLGGLAVVVARRLRYNNGHSHDE
;
A
#
# COMPACT_ATOMS: atom_id res chain seq x y z
N MET A 1 3.35 -17.83 2.80
CA MET A 1 3.24 -16.35 2.85
C MET A 1 3.19 -15.79 1.44
N GLU A 2 4.17 -16.09 0.59
CA GLU A 2 4.28 -15.68 -0.82
C GLU A 2 2.98 -15.82 -1.63
N LYS A 3 2.35 -17.00 -1.64
CA LYS A 3 1.08 -17.22 -2.34
C LYS A 3 -0.03 -16.24 -1.93
N LYS A 4 -0.11 -15.89 -0.64
CA LYS A 4 -1.13 -14.95 -0.13
C LYS A 4 -0.85 -13.52 -0.57
N ILE A 5 0.42 -13.11 -0.60
CA ILE A 5 0.85 -11.80 -1.10
C ILE A 5 0.51 -11.67 -2.58
N ILE A 6 0.83 -12.69 -3.39
CA ILE A 6 0.53 -12.71 -4.82
C ILE A 6 -0.98 -12.65 -5.07
N LEU A 7 -1.77 -13.45 -4.33
CA LEU A 7 -3.23 -13.42 -4.46
C LEU A 7 -3.82 -12.04 -4.10
N LEU A 8 -3.33 -11.41 -3.03
CA LEU A 8 -3.75 -10.05 -2.65
C LEU A 8 -3.38 -9.03 -3.73
N ALA A 9 -2.16 -9.08 -4.26
CA ALA A 9 -1.70 -8.20 -5.33
C ALA A 9 -2.55 -8.36 -6.60
N ILE A 10 -2.84 -9.60 -7.00
CA ILE A 10 -3.71 -9.88 -8.15
C ILE A 10 -5.13 -9.36 -7.89
N ALA A 11 -5.69 -9.56 -6.69
CA ALA A 11 -7.02 -9.07 -6.35
C ALA A 11 -7.09 -7.54 -6.45
N ILE A 12 -6.12 -6.81 -5.88
CA ILE A 12 -6.02 -5.35 -5.95
C ILE A 12 -5.90 -4.91 -7.41
N ALA A 13 -5.01 -5.53 -8.20
CA ALA A 13 -4.82 -5.19 -9.60
C ALA A 13 -6.09 -5.40 -10.45
N LEU A 14 -6.82 -6.48 -10.21
CA LEU A 14 -8.09 -6.76 -10.89
C LEU A 14 -9.17 -5.73 -10.51
N ILE A 15 -9.33 -5.44 -9.22
CA ILE A 15 -10.29 -4.44 -8.73
C ILE A 15 -9.96 -3.07 -9.32
N HIS A 16 -8.69 -2.65 -9.27
CA HIS A 16 -8.23 -1.40 -9.86
C HIS A 16 -8.56 -1.37 -11.36
N SER A 17 -8.18 -2.39 -12.12
CA SER A 17 -8.42 -2.44 -13.58
C SER A 17 -9.90 -2.33 -13.93
N VAL A 18 -10.78 -2.99 -13.18
CA VAL A 18 -12.24 -2.88 -13.34
C VAL A 18 -12.71 -1.46 -12.99
N ALA A 19 -12.22 -0.89 -11.89
CA ALA A 19 -12.56 0.47 -11.48
C ALA A 19 -12.16 1.51 -12.54
N VAL A 20 -10.97 1.38 -13.13
CA VAL A 20 -10.52 2.21 -14.26
C VAL A 20 -11.45 2.06 -15.46
N PHE A 21 -11.70 0.81 -15.89
CA PHE A 21 -12.48 0.52 -17.09
C PHE A 21 -13.90 1.08 -17.03
N TYR A 22 -14.55 1.02 -15.87
CA TYR A 22 -15.90 1.55 -15.66
C TYR A 22 -15.94 2.99 -15.14
N ASN A 23 -14.79 3.66 -15.06
CA ASN A 23 -14.64 5.02 -14.56
C ASN A 23 -15.20 5.19 -13.12
N TRP A 24 -15.01 4.18 -12.27
CA TRP A 24 -15.51 4.16 -10.90
C TRP A 24 -14.85 5.19 -10.00
N TYR A 25 -13.57 5.50 -10.21
CA TYR A 25 -12.89 6.55 -9.47
C TYR A 25 -13.60 7.91 -9.58
N TRP A 26 -14.27 8.18 -10.70
CA TRP A 26 -15.08 9.40 -10.88
C TRP A 26 -16.53 9.30 -10.42
N ARG A 27 -17.09 8.07 -10.37
CA ARG A 27 -18.49 7.84 -9.97
C ARG A 27 -18.63 7.63 -8.48
N PHE A 28 -17.63 7.06 -7.86
CA PHE A 28 -17.59 6.61 -6.48
C PHE A 28 -16.24 7.01 -5.88
N LEU A 29 -16.08 8.31 -5.58
CA LEU A 29 -14.83 8.89 -5.05
C LEU A 29 -14.29 8.13 -3.81
N TRP A 30 -15.18 7.52 -3.03
CA TRP A 30 -14.80 6.76 -1.84
C TRP A 30 -14.04 5.46 -2.13
N ILE A 31 -14.04 4.95 -3.37
CA ILE A 31 -13.35 3.70 -3.74
C ILE A 31 -11.83 3.87 -3.71
N ASP A 32 -11.33 5.09 -3.86
CA ASP A 32 -9.90 5.40 -3.81
C ASP A 32 -9.29 5.10 -2.43
N VAL A 33 -9.98 5.56 -1.39
CA VAL A 33 -9.58 5.39 0.01
C VAL A 33 -9.24 3.92 0.37
N PRO A 34 -10.15 2.93 0.18
CA PRO A 34 -9.82 1.54 0.45
C PRO A 34 -8.78 0.97 -0.52
N MET A 35 -8.65 1.49 -1.74
CA MET A 35 -7.61 1.07 -2.68
C MET A 35 -6.22 1.48 -2.19
N HIS A 36 -6.02 2.73 -1.80
CA HIS A 36 -4.77 3.22 -1.19
C HIS A 36 -4.46 2.54 0.13
N PHE A 37 -5.46 2.40 1.02
CA PHE A 37 -5.26 1.65 2.25
C PHE A 37 -4.76 0.21 2.00
N LEU A 38 -5.37 -0.51 1.06
CA LEU A 38 -4.95 -1.87 0.69
C LEU A 38 -3.61 -1.89 -0.04
N GLY A 39 -3.30 -0.87 -0.85
CA GLY A 39 -1.99 -0.65 -1.47
C GLY A 39 -0.89 -0.51 -0.42
N GLY A 40 -1.12 0.34 0.58
CA GLY A 40 -0.25 0.51 1.74
C GLY A 40 -0.03 -0.77 2.55
N VAL A 41 -1.09 -1.54 2.80
CA VAL A 41 -1.02 -2.87 3.43
C VAL A 41 -0.14 -3.81 2.61
N LEU A 42 -0.35 -3.88 1.29
CA LEU A 42 0.41 -4.75 0.39
C LEU A 42 1.88 -4.35 0.38
N ALA A 43 2.20 -3.06 0.24
CA ALA A 43 3.56 -2.54 0.25
C ALA A 43 4.30 -2.90 1.54
N ALA A 44 3.66 -2.71 2.70
CA ALA A 44 4.24 -3.05 3.99
C ALA A 44 4.51 -4.56 4.15
N ILE A 45 3.57 -5.42 3.70
CA ILE A 45 3.76 -6.88 3.74
C ILE A 45 4.91 -7.30 2.82
N ILE A 46 5.01 -6.73 1.62
CA ILE A 46 6.11 -7.01 0.69
C ILE A 46 7.45 -6.62 1.30
N PHE A 47 7.54 -5.44 1.92
CA PHE A 47 8.78 -4.98 2.56
C PHE A 47 9.23 -5.92 3.68
N ILE A 48 8.32 -6.27 4.58
CA ILE A 48 8.60 -7.22 5.67
C ILE A 48 9.05 -8.57 5.11
N TRP A 49 8.35 -9.08 4.09
CA TRP A 49 8.71 -10.33 3.43
C TRP A 49 10.10 -10.25 2.78
N LEU A 50 10.46 -9.13 2.14
CA LEU A 50 11.80 -8.88 1.58
C LEU A 50 12.87 -8.96 2.67
N CYS A 51 12.66 -8.26 3.80
CA CYS A 51 13.60 -8.24 4.90
C CYS A 51 13.77 -9.62 5.58
N GLU A 52 12.71 -10.43 5.62
CA GLU A 52 12.76 -11.81 6.13
C GLU A 52 13.49 -12.77 5.16
N LYS A 53 13.39 -12.53 3.84
CA LYS A 53 14.01 -13.36 2.79
C LYS A 53 15.46 -13.00 2.46
N LEU A 54 15.86 -11.76 2.72
CA LEU A 54 17.23 -11.27 2.49
C LEU A 54 17.94 -11.07 3.84
N PRO A 55 18.27 -12.17 4.56
CA PRO A 55 18.89 -12.08 5.87
C PRO A 55 20.26 -11.40 5.79
N GLY A 56 20.47 -10.37 6.60
CA GLY A 56 21.77 -9.69 6.74
C GLY A 56 21.72 -8.16 6.74
N HIS A 57 20.64 -7.53 6.25
CA HIS A 57 20.61 -6.07 6.09
C HIS A 57 19.63 -5.33 7.02
N PHE A 58 18.54 -5.96 7.46
CA PHE A 58 17.53 -5.30 8.31
C PHE A 58 16.99 -6.22 9.41
N ASN A 59 17.34 -5.94 10.67
CA ASN A 59 16.74 -6.61 11.81
C ASN A 59 15.52 -5.83 12.33
N LEU A 60 14.35 -6.07 11.72
CA LEU A 60 13.07 -5.44 12.05
C LEU A 60 12.44 -5.94 13.38
N SER A 61 13.17 -6.67 14.23
CA SER A 61 12.58 -7.39 15.38
C SER A 61 12.69 -6.66 16.73
N ARG A 62 13.65 -5.75 16.92
CA ARG A 62 13.94 -5.23 18.28
C ARG A 62 13.24 -3.95 18.69
N ASN A 63 13.01 -3.01 17.77
CA ASN A 63 12.46 -1.70 18.12
C ASN A 63 11.25 -1.36 17.23
N PHE A 64 10.09 -1.19 17.86
CA PHE A 64 8.85 -0.84 17.19
C PHE A 64 8.99 0.41 16.31
N PHE A 65 9.63 1.46 16.82
CA PHE A 65 9.79 2.72 16.09
C PHE A 65 10.69 2.57 14.86
N ILE A 66 11.77 1.79 14.97
CA ILE A 66 12.67 1.54 13.81
C ILE A 66 11.91 0.73 12.75
N THR A 67 11.17 -0.29 13.17
CA THR A 67 10.36 -1.10 12.25
C THR A 67 9.26 -0.27 11.59
N ALA A 68 8.55 0.55 12.37
CA ALA A 68 7.52 1.44 11.86
C ALA A 68 8.12 2.43 10.85
N LEU A 69 9.22 3.10 11.19
CA LEU A 69 9.87 4.06 10.30
C LEU A 69 10.35 3.42 9.00
N ALA A 70 10.97 2.23 9.06
CA ALA A 70 11.45 1.53 7.88
C ALA A 70 10.29 1.09 6.97
N VAL A 71 9.25 0.48 7.54
CA VAL A 71 8.06 0.02 6.81
C VAL A 71 7.33 1.21 6.20
N LEU A 72 7.05 2.26 6.97
CA LEU A 72 6.33 3.45 6.50
C LEU A 72 7.12 4.23 5.46
N SER A 73 8.45 4.31 5.57
CA SER A 73 9.29 4.91 4.53
C SER A 73 9.18 4.16 3.20
N PHE A 74 9.20 2.82 3.24
CA PHE A 74 9.01 2.01 2.04
C PHE A 74 7.60 2.15 1.48
N THR A 75 6.56 2.11 2.34
CA THR A 75 5.17 2.32 1.94
C THR A 75 4.97 3.68 1.28
N ALA A 76 5.54 4.76 1.86
CA ALA A 76 5.49 6.09 1.28
C ALA A 76 6.18 6.16 -0.10
N LEU A 77 7.32 5.50 -0.26
CA LEU A 77 8.00 5.42 -1.56
C LEU A 77 7.11 4.73 -2.60
N VAL A 78 6.48 3.62 -2.25
CA VAL A 78 5.55 2.91 -3.16
C VAL A 78 4.33 3.78 -3.48
N GLY A 79 3.73 4.44 -2.49
CA GLY A 79 2.61 5.36 -2.69
C GLY A 79 2.97 6.50 -3.64
N VAL A 80 4.09 7.19 -3.40
CA VAL A 80 4.57 8.25 -4.31
C VAL A 80 4.80 7.71 -5.73
N LEU A 81 5.40 6.53 -5.90
CA LEU A 81 5.57 5.92 -7.22
C LEU A 81 4.25 5.57 -7.90
N TRP A 82 3.23 5.20 -7.12
CA TRP A 82 1.88 4.95 -7.60
C TRP A 82 1.23 6.24 -8.10
N GLU A 83 1.26 7.32 -7.32
CA GLU A 83 0.79 8.66 -7.72
C GLU A 83 1.44 9.14 -9.01
N PHE A 84 2.76 8.94 -9.15
CA PHE A 84 3.46 9.25 -10.39
C PHE A 84 2.93 8.42 -11.56
N SER A 85 2.58 7.16 -11.34
CA SER A 85 2.04 6.29 -12.39
C SER A 85 0.64 6.73 -12.85
N GLU A 86 -0.20 7.18 -11.92
CA GLU A 86 -1.53 7.71 -12.22
C GLU A 86 -1.43 9.04 -12.96
N PHE A 87 -0.56 9.95 -12.51
CA PHE A 87 -0.27 11.19 -13.23
C PHE A 87 0.18 10.93 -14.68
N VAL A 88 1.09 9.98 -14.88
CA VAL A 88 1.55 9.59 -16.22
C VAL A 88 0.42 8.99 -17.05
N TYR A 89 -0.44 8.15 -16.44
CA TYR A 89 -1.61 7.58 -17.10
C TYR A 89 -2.54 8.69 -17.60
N ASP A 90 -2.83 9.69 -16.77
CA ASP A 90 -3.74 10.77 -17.13
C ASP A 90 -3.22 11.64 -18.27
N VAL A 91 -1.95 11.99 -18.21
CA VAL A 91 -1.30 12.80 -19.25
C VAL A 91 -1.26 12.06 -20.59
N ILE A 92 -1.00 10.75 -20.60
CA ILE A 92 -0.72 10.00 -21.84
C ILE A 92 -1.94 9.25 -22.39
N ILE A 93 -2.76 8.68 -21.51
CA ILE A 93 -3.86 7.75 -21.85
C ILE A 93 -5.20 8.44 -21.76
N SER A 94 -5.49 9.12 -20.64
CA SER A 94 -6.80 9.77 -20.45
C SER A 94 -6.99 10.97 -21.38
N SER A 95 -5.90 11.65 -21.74
CA SER A 95 -5.87 12.66 -22.82
C SER A 95 -6.33 12.14 -24.19
N ARG A 96 -6.40 10.81 -24.38
CA ARG A 96 -6.90 10.15 -25.60
C ARG A 96 -8.37 9.69 -25.49
N GLY A 97 -9.11 10.15 -24.49
CA GLY A 97 -10.53 9.84 -24.29
C GLY A 97 -10.81 8.60 -23.46
N TRP A 98 -9.80 8.05 -22.78
CA TRP A 98 -9.96 6.98 -21.79
C TRP A 98 -10.25 7.60 -20.41
N GLY A 99 -10.87 6.85 -19.49
CA GLY A 99 -11.20 7.35 -18.14
C GLY A 99 -9.97 7.92 -17.43
N ALA A 100 -10.13 8.98 -16.65
CA ALA A 100 -9.02 9.57 -15.88
C ALA A 100 -8.80 8.82 -14.56
N LEU A 101 -7.58 8.85 -14.04
CA LEU A 101 -7.17 8.32 -12.73
C LEU A 101 -6.81 9.47 -11.80
N ALA A 102 -5.88 10.33 -12.25
CA ALA A 102 -5.39 11.50 -11.53
C ALA A 102 -6.32 12.71 -11.70
N GLY A 103 -7.40 12.68 -10.93
CA GLY A 103 -8.51 13.62 -11.08
C GLY A 103 -8.56 14.82 -10.14
N GLN A 104 -7.98 14.76 -8.93
CA GLN A 104 -8.37 15.71 -7.87
C GLN A 104 -7.24 16.61 -7.34
N GLY A 105 -6.08 16.58 -8.00
CA GLY A 105 -4.96 17.49 -7.73
C GLY A 105 -4.21 17.15 -6.43
N ALA A 106 -3.43 18.11 -5.93
CA ALA A 106 -2.54 17.88 -4.78
C ALA A 106 -3.25 17.47 -3.48
N ARG A 107 -4.58 17.66 -3.39
CA ARG A 107 -5.35 17.22 -2.24
C ARG A 107 -5.55 15.71 -2.25
N ASP A 108 -5.88 15.12 -3.39
CA ASP A 108 -6.03 13.68 -3.61
C ASP A 108 -4.75 12.97 -3.18
N MET A 109 -3.64 13.36 -3.80
CA MET A 109 -2.32 12.78 -3.58
C MET A 109 -1.91 12.76 -2.10
N ILE A 110 -2.31 13.78 -1.33
CA ILE A 110 -2.03 13.84 0.11
C ILE A 110 -2.95 12.88 0.89
N GLU A 111 -4.22 12.79 0.51
CA GLU A 111 -5.20 11.85 1.07
C GLU A 111 -4.80 10.40 0.77
N ASP A 112 -4.39 10.12 -0.45
CA ASP A 112 -3.91 8.83 -0.93
C ASP A 112 -2.67 8.36 -0.19
N LEU A 113 -1.65 9.23 -0.10
CA LEU A 113 -0.45 8.96 0.68
C LEU A 113 -0.77 8.76 2.17
N PHE A 114 -1.75 9.48 2.73
CA PHE A 114 -2.19 9.28 4.10
C PHE A 114 -2.79 7.89 4.30
N PHE A 115 -3.65 7.44 3.38
CA PHE A 115 -4.26 6.11 3.48
C PHE A 115 -3.27 4.97 3.20
N ASP A 116 -2.31 5.16 2.30
CA ASP A 116 -1.18 4.24 2.12
C ASP A 116 -0.41 4.06 3.45
N LEU A 117 -0.04 5.16 4.09
CA LEU A 117 0.67 5.13 5.37
C LEU A 117 -0.17 4.50 6.49
N LEU A 118 -1.48 4.76 6.53
CA LEU A 118 -2.39 4.16 7.50
C LEU A 118 -2.48 2.64 7.32
N GLY A 119 -2.54 2.16 6.07
CA GLY A 119 -2.48 0.74 5.71
C GLY A 119 -1.17 0.10 6.15
N GLY A 120 -0.04 0.75 5.87
CA GLY A 120 1.27 0.28 6.31
C GLY A 120 1.40 0.22 7.83
N LEU A 121 0.91 1.23 8.55
CA LEU A 121 0.92 1.26 10.01
C LEU A 121 0.08 0.14 10.61
N ALA A 122 -1.08 -0.17 10.02
CA ALA A 122 -1.93 -1.27 10.46
C ALA A 122 -1.18 -2.61 10.45
N VAL A 123 -0.36 -2.87 9.43
CA VAL A 123 0.49 -4.06 9.34
C VAL A 123 1.54 -4.08 10.45
N VAL A 124 2.20 -2.95 10.72
CA VAL A 124 3.21 -2.84 11.78
C VAL A 124 2.60 -3.12 13.16
N VAL A 125 1.44 -2.53 13.46
CA VAL A 125 0.72 -2.72 14.73
C VAL A 125 0.26 -4.17 14.86
N ALA A 126 -0.36 -4.74 13.82
CA ALA A 126 -0.79 -6.14 13.81
C ALA A 126 0.37 -7.11 14.06
N ARG A 127 1.53 -6.85 13.44
CA ARG A 127 2.75 -7.65 13.68
C ARG A 127 3.23 -7.54 15.13
N ARG A 128 3.22 -6.34 15.71
CA ARG A 128 3.64 -6.13 17.11
C ARG A 128 2.71 -6.85 18.10
N LEU A 129 1.40 -6.76 17.91
CA LEU A 129 0.42 -7.46 18.76
C LEU A 129 0.62 -8.98 18.72
N ARG A 130 0.85 -9.54 17.53
CA ARG A 130 1.13 -10.99 17.37
C ARG A 130 2.43 -11.42 18.05
N TYR A 131 3.46 -10.58 18.03
CA TYR A 131 4.73 -10.88 18.72
C TYR A 131 4.56 -10.92 20.24
N ASN A 132 3.85 -9.94 20.81
CA ASN A 132 3.61 -9.86 22.25
C ASN A 132 2.79 -11.06 22.77
N ASN A 133 1.72 -11.44 22.06
CA ASN A 133 0.87 -12.58 22.45
C ASN A 133 1.60 -13.93 22.36
N GLY A 134 2.64 -14.04 21.54
CA GLY A 134 3.47 -15.25 21.46
C GLY A 134 4.38 -15.41 22.68
N HIS A 135 4.89 -14.31 23.23
CA HIS A 135 5.81 -14.35 24.37
C HIS A 135 5.09 -14.55 25.72
N SER A 136 3.82 -14.13 25.83
CA SER A 136 3.03 -14.32 27.07
C SER A 136 2.63 -15.77 27.35
N HIS A 137 2.90 -16.72 26.44
CA HIS A 137 2.63 -18.15 26.62
C HIS A 137 3.89 -18.97 26.95
N ASP A 138 5.08 -18.35 26.91
CA ASP A 138 6.37 -18.98 27.18
C ASP A 138 6.91 -18.64 28.59
N GLU A 139 6.16 -17.88 29.40
CA GLU A 139 6.42 -17.55 30.82
C GLU A 139 5.44 -18.29 31.75
#